data_AF-A0A8J3DYV2-F1
#
_entry.id   AF-A0A8J3DYV2-F1
#
_cell.length_a   1.000
_cell.length_b   1.000
_cell.length_c   1.000
_cell.angle_alpha   90.00
_cell.angle_beta   90.00
_cell.angle_gamma   90.00
#
_symmetry.space_group_name_H-M   'P 1'
#
loop_
_entity.id
_entity.type
_entity.pdbx_description
1 polymer ?
#
loop_
_entity_poly.entity_id
_entity_poly.type
_entity_poly.pdbx_seq_one_letter_code
_entity_poly.pdbx_strand_id
1 'polypeptide(L)'
;MAKAITQIRRVDPTPEELQAQSITKIIGALAENGESIIKMLDIVSQLDQTGILDALDAILKKRVDVAEIMIQQMNQPTMHKIMKNGMNIFKFLGSLNPEQIRMLMDGVGHGIDKATARESDDKKTSLWSLGKAMKKPEVKESLTMMVSILEGMGESLQREKDHVH
;
A
#
# COMPACT_ATOMS: atom_id res chain seq x y z
N MET A 1 13.51 -29.06 -73.30
CA MET A 1 12.93 -29.70 -72.10
C MET A 1 13.94 -29.55 -70.97
N ALA A 2 13.60 -28.86 -69.88
CA ALA A 2 14.47 -28.72 -68.70
C ALA A 2 14.03 -29.73 -67.63
N LYS A 3 14.97 -30.51 -67.09
CA LYS A 3 14.70 -31.47 -66.00
C LYS A 3 14.53 -30.74 -64.67
N ALA A 4 13.52 -31.12 -63.91
CA ALA A 4 13.24 -30.59 -62.59
C ALA A 4 14.34 -30.95 -61.59
N ILE A 5 14.82 -29.96 -60.83
CA ILE A 5 15.74 -30.17 -59.72
C ILE A 5 14.92 -30.61 -58.51
N THR A 6 14.92 -31.91 -58.23
CA THR A 6 14.27 -32.50 -57.06
C THR A 6 15.32 -32.92 -56.05
N GLN A 7 15.87 -31.97 -55.29
CA GLN A 7 16.44 -32.27 -53.99
C GLN A 7 16.71 -30.97 -53.22
N ILE A 8 15.76 -30.59 -52.36
CA ILE A 8 16.02 -29.59 -51.33
C ILE A 8 16.75 -30.33 -50.21
N ARG A 9 18.07 -30.16 -50.14
CA ARG A 9 18.90 -30.70 -49.05
C ARG A 9 18.64 -29.81 -47.82
N ARG A 10 17.82 -30.27 -46.87
CA ARG A 10 17.75 -29.64 -45.55
C ARG A 10 19.06 -29.93 -44.84
N VAL A 11 19.86 -28.90 -44.65
CA VAL A 11 21.02 -28.93 -43.78
C VAL A 11 20.49 -28.59 -42.40
N ASP A 12 20.28 -29.62 -41.57
CA ASP A 12 19.95 -29.40 -40.17
C ASP A 12 21.23 -28.88 -39.49
N PRO A 13 21.17 -27.70 -38.84
CA PRO A 13 22.36 -27.09 -38.27
C PRO A 13 22.93 -27.99 -37.18
N THR A 14 24.25 -28.16 -37.23
CA THR A 14 25.00 -28.92 -36.24
C THR A 14 24.86 -28.27 -34.84
N PRO A 15 25.05 -29.02 -33.75
CA PRO A 15 24.99 -28.47 -32.39
C PRO A 15 25.94 -27.28 -32.17
N GLU A 16 27.09 -27.29 -32.82
CA GLU A 16 28.09 -26.22 -32.81
C GLU A 16 27.58 -24.97 -33.54
N GLU A 17 26.92 -25.13 -34.69
CA GLU A 17 26.29 -24.03 -35.43
C GLU A 17 25.10 -23.43 -34.66
N LEU A 18 24.33 -24.25 -33.93
CA LEU A 18 23.25 -23.78 -33.06
C LEU A 18 23.77 -23.01 -31.84
N GLN A 19 24.87 -23.47 -31.22
CA GLN A 19 25.53 -22.71 -30.16
C GLN A 19 26.07 -21.37 -30.67
N ALA A 20 26.76 -21.37 -31.81
CA ALA A 20 27.30 -20.15 -32.40
C ALA A 20 26.21 -19.12 -32.74
N GLN A 21 25.08 -19.58 -33.29
CA GLN A 21 23.92 -18.73 -33.56
C GLN A 21 23.27 -18.20 -32.28
N SER A 22 23.17 -19.03 -31.23
CA SER A 22 22.60 -18.62 -29.94
C SER A 22 23.45 -17.56 -29.26
N ILE A 23 24.78 -17.74 -29.26
CA ILE A 23 25.73 -16.76 -28.74
C ILE A 23 25.64 -15.45 -29.53
N THR A 24 25.61 -15.53 -30.87
CA THR A 24 25.49 -14.34 -31.73
C THR A 24 24.18 -13.59 -31.47
N LYS A 25 23.07 -14.31 -31.27
CA LYS A 25 21.77 -13.72 -30.96
C LYS A 25 21.76 -13.04 -29.59
N ILE A 26 22.39 -13.66 -28.58
CA ILE A 26 22.53 -13.07 -27.25
C ILE A 26 23.40 -11.81 -27.33
N ILE A 27 24.56 -11.87 -28.00
CA ILE A 27 25.44 -10.70 -28.19
C ILE A 27 24.71 -9.57 -28.91
N GLY A 28 23.94 -9.87 -29.96
CA GLY A 28 23.12 -8.87 -30.67
C GLY A 28 22.08 -8.21 -29.75
N ALA A 29 21.32 -9.00 -29.01
CA ALA A 29 20.32 -8.48 -28.07
C ALA A 29 20.96 -7.66 -26.93
N LEU A 30 22.13 -8.06 -26.44
CA LEU A 30 22.90 -7.31 -25.44
C LEU A 30 23.45 -5.99 -26.02
N ALA A 31 23.91 -5.99 -27.26
CA ALA A 31 24.44 -4.81 -27.94
C ALA A 31 23.34 -3.77 -28.22
N GLU A 32 22.15 -4.21 -28.63
CA GLU A 32 21.00 -3.33 -28.84
C GLU A 32 20.44 -2.73 -27.54
N ASN A 33 20.60 -3.43 -26.40
CA ASN A 33 20.04 -3.04 -25.10
C ASN A 33 21.09 -2.68 -24.05
N GLY A 34 22.33 -2.38 -24.48
CA GLY A 34 23.49 -2.28 -23.59
C GLY A 34 23.30 -1.32 -22.42
N GLU A 35 22.69 -0.15 -22.66
CA GLU A 35 22.45 0.83 -21.61
C GLU A 35 21.43 0.35 -20.55
N SER A 36 20.36 -0.32 -20.98
CA SER A 36 19.35 -0.90 -20.08
C SER A 36 19.93 -2.03 -19.23
N ILE A 37 20.85 -2.82 -19.80
CA ILE A 37 21.53 -3.91 -19.07
C ILE A 37 22.49 -3.34 -18.03
N ILE A 38 23.24 -2.29 -18.37
CA ILE A 38 24.11 -1.59 -17.40
C ILE A 38 23.28 -1.05 -16.24
N LYS A 39 22.16 -0.38 -16.53
CA LYS A 39 21.23 0.10 -15.50
C LYS A 39 20.67 -1.03 -14.63
N MET A 40 20.34 -2.17 -15.22
CA MET A 40 19.87 -3.34 -14.47
C MET A 40 20.98 -3.90 -13.55
N LEU A 41 22.21 -3.98 -14.05
CA LEU A 41 23.37 -4.40 -13.24
C LEU A 41 23.65 -3.42 -12.10
N ASP A 42 23.51 -2.11 -12.34
CA ASP A 42 23.64 -1.09 -11.29
C ASP A 42 22.54 -1.24 -10.22
N ILE A 43 21.29 -1.49 -10.62
CA ILE A 43 20.19 -1.75 -9.67
C ILE A 43 20.49 -3.01 -8.85
N VAL A 44 20.88 -4.11 -9.50
CA VAL A 44 21.24 -5.36 -8.82
C VAL A 44 22.39 -5.12 -7.84
N SER A 45 23.41 -4.37 -8.24
CA SER A 45 24.55 -4.00 -7.40
C SER A 45 24.12 -3.16 -6.18
N GLN A 46 23.23 -2.18 -6.37
CA GLN A 46 22.69 -1.38 -5.27
C GLN A 46 21.83 -2.21 -4.30
N LEU A 47 21.03 -3.14 -4.84
CA LEU A 47 20.25 -4.08 -4.02
C LEU A 47 21.15 -5.05 -3.25
N ASP A 48 22.29 -5.44 -3.82
CA ASP A 48 23.30 -6.26 -3.14
C ASP A 48 23.97 -5.48 -2.01
N GLN A 49 24.44 -4.26 -2.26
CA GLN A 49 25.10 -3.40 -1.27
C GLN A 49 24.21 -3.03 -0.08
N THR A 50 22.89 -2.98 -0.30
CA THR A 50 21.91 -2.70 0.75
C THR A 50 21.49 -3.97 1.52
N GLY A 51 22.01 -5.13 1.15
CA GLY A 51 21.68 -6.43 1.76
C GLY A 51 20.30 -6.95 1.38
N ILE A 52 19.63 -6.34 0.40
CA ILE A 52 18.30 -6.77 -0.05
C ILE A 52 18.38 -8.12 -0.75
N LEU A 53 19.40 -8.35 -1.58
CA LEU A 53 19.58 -9.65 -2.23
C LEU A 53 19.88 -10.75 -1.21
N ASP A 54 20.70 -10.47 -0.20
CA ASP A 54 20.97 -11.40 0.91
C ASP A 54 19.72 -11.71 1.73
N ALA A 55 18.90 -10.68 2.02
CA ALA A 55 17.63 -10.87 2.72
C ALA A 55 16.67 -11.75 1.90
N LEU A 56 16.56 -11.51 0.59
CA LEU A 56 15.75 -12.33 -0.31
C LEU A 56 16.26 -13.77 -0.39
N ASP A 57 17.57 -13.97 -0.52
CA ASP A 57 18.18 -15.30 -0.52
C ASP A 57 17.97 -16.04 0.81
N ALA A 58 18.12 -15.35 1.94
CA ALA A 58 17.84 -15.89 3.26
C ALA A 58 16.37 -16.32 3.43
N ILE A 59 15.43 -15.50 2.94
CA ILE A 59 14.00 -15.83 2.93
C ILE A 59 13.73 -17.06 2.04
N LEU A 60 14.31 -17.13 0.84
CA LEU A 60 14.09 -18.25 -0.08
C LEU A 60 14.69 -19.57 0.45
N LYS A 61 15.88 -19.51 1.05
CA LYS A 61 16.52 -20.66 1.70
C LYS A 61 15.73 -21.13 2.92
N LYS A 62 15.16 -20.21 3.70
CA LYS A 62 14.35 -20.50 4.90
C LYS A 62 12.84 -20.38 4.67
N ARG A 63 12.37 -20.57 3.43
CA ARG A 63 10.98 -20.30 3.02
C ARG A 63 9.94 -21.01 3.89
N VAL A 64 10.21 -22.23 4.32
CA VAL A 64 9.28 -23.04 5.13
C VAL A 64 9.26 -22.51 6.55
N ASP A 65 10.41 -22.28 7.17
CA ASP A 65 10.53 -21.77 8.53
C ASP A 65 9.96 -20.36 8.67
N VAL A 66 10.24 -19.47 7.71
CA VAL A 66 9.72 -18.09 7.71
C VAL A 66 8.21 -18.08 7.54
N ALA A 67 7.69 -18.90 6.61
CA ALA A 67 6.25 -19.03 6.42
C ALA A 67 5.57 -19.64 7.65
N GLU A 68 6.17 -20.66 8.27
CA GLU A 68 5.66 -21.29 9.49
C GLU A 68 5.63 -20.30 10.67
N ILE A 69 6.70 -19.53 10.87
CA ILE A 69 6.76 -18.49 11.92
C ILE A 69 5.69 -17.42 11.67
N MET A 70 5.53 -16.96 10.43
CA MET A 70 4.49 -15.99 10.09
C MET A 70 3.09 -16.56 10.31
N ILE A 71 2.82 -17.78 9.88
CA ILE A 71 1.52 -18.44 10.06
C ILE A 71 1.26 -18.67 11.55
N GLN A 72 2.23 -19.13 12.33
CA GLN A 72 2.09 -19.31 13.78
C GLN A 72 1.84 -17.98 14.49
N GLN A 73 2.52 -16.90 14.09
CA GLN A 73 2.30 -15.54 14.63
C GLN A 73 0.93 -14.96 14.21
N MET A 74 0.49 -15.21 12.98
CA MET A 74 -0.85 -14.84 12.51
C MET A 74 -1.95 -15.67 13.15
N ASN A 75 -1.67 -16.93 13.48
CA ASN A 75 -2.62 -17.81 14.15
C ASN A 75 -2.74 -17.51 15.65
N GLN A 76 -1.97 -16.56 16.18
CA GLN A 76 -2.15 -16.09 17.55
C GLN A 76 -3.54 -15.44 17.69
N PRO A 77 -4.26 -15.68 18.81
CA PRO A 77 -5.56 -15.05 19.06
C PRO A 77 -5.53 -13.52 18.98
N THR A 78 -4.39 -12.92 19.34
CA THR A 78 -4.13 -11.48 19.23
C THR A 78 -4.18 -11.01 17.77
N MET A 79 -3.57 -11.76 16.86
CA MET A 79 -3.49 -11.37 15.45
C MET A 79 -4.84 -11.57 14.72
N HIS A 80 -5.62 -12.57 15.13
CA HIS A 80 -7.01 -12.72 14.66
C HIS A 80 -7.89 -11.51 15.03
N LYS A 81 -7.77 -11.00 16.26
CA LYS A 81 -8.53 -9.81 16.70
C LYS A 81 -8.10 -8.57 15.93
N ILE A 82 -6.79 -8.37 15.74
CA ILE A 82 -6.25 -7.26 14.95
C ILE A 82 -6.74 -7.34 13.51
N MET A 83 -6.66 -8.51 12.87
CA MET A 83 -7.11 -8.71 11.50
C MET A 83 -8.63 -8.47 11.37
N LYS A 84 -9.43 -9.03 12.29
CA LYS A 84 -10.89 -8.83 12.31
C LYS A 84 -11.25 -7.37 12.50
N ASN A 85 -10.64 -6.68 13.45
CA ASN A 85 -10.90 -5.27 13.71
C ASN A 85 -10.40 -4.38 12.55
N GLY A 86 -9.22 -4.66 12.00
CA GLY A 86 -8.67 -3.97 10.84
C GLY A 86 -9.56 -4.11 9.60
N MET A 87 -10.07 -5.32 9.34
CA MET A 87 -11.03 -5.58 8.27
C MET A 87 -12.34 -4.83 8.49
N ASN A 88 -12.83 -4.76 9.73
CA ASN A 88 -14.03 -3.99 10.06
C ASN A 88 -13.82 -2.48 9.85
N ILE A 89 -12.65 -1.94 10.24
CA ILE A 89 -12.27 -0.55 9.97
C ILE A 89 -12.18 -0.31 8.46
N PHE A 90 -11.54 -1.21 7.71
CA PHE A 90 -11.44 -1.10 6.26
C PHE A 90 -12.81 -1.09 5.58
N LYS A 91 -13.71 -1.99 6.00
CA LYS A 91 -15.11 -2.02 5.53
C LYS A 91 -15.86 -0.73 5.87
N PHE A 92 -15.69 -0.22 7.09
CA PHE A 92 -16.29 1.04 7.50
C PHE A 92 -15.79 2.19 6.62
N LEU A 93 -14.47 2.34 6.44
CA LEU A 93 -13.89 3.37 5.59
C LEU A 93 -14.37 3.24 4.13
N GLY A 94 -14.48 2.01 3.61
CA GLY A 94 -15.01 1.75 2.27
C GLY A 94 -16.52 1.98 2.12
N SER A 95 -17.27 2.03 3.23
CA SER A 95 -18.71 2.35 3.22
C SER A 95 -19.01 3.85 3.26
N LEU A 96 -18.02 4.67 3.62
CA LEU A 96 -18.14 6.12 3.58
C LEU A 96 -18.06 6.61 2.13
N ASN A 97 -18.84 7.63 1.79
CA ASN A 97 -18.71 8.25 0.48
C ASN A 97 -17.44 9.14 0.42
N PRO A 98 -16.84 9.34 -0.77
CA PRO A 98 -15.63 10.13 -0.93
C PRO A 98 -15.75 11.57 -0.39
N GLU A 99 -16.94 12.17 -0.50
CA GLU A 99 -17.23 13.53 -0.07
C GLU A 99 -17.15 13.67 1.45
N GLN A 100 -17.67 12.71 2.21
CA GLN A 100 -17.57 12.68 3.68
C GLN A 100 -16.11 12.53 4.13
N ILE A 101 -15.35 11.65 3.47
CA ILE A 101 -13.92 11.47 3.78
C ILE A 101 -13.17 12.79 3.53
N ARG A 102 -13.41 13.42 2.37
CA ARG A 102 -12.77 14.70 2.03
C ARG A 102 -13.11 15.79 3.03
N MET A 103 -14.38 15.92 3.41
CA MET A 103 -14.83 16.89 4.40
C MET A 103 -14.14 16.70 5.76
N LEU A 104 -14.00 15.46 6.22
CA LEU A 104 -13.30 15.15 7.46
C LEU A 104 -11.80 15.46 7.37
N MET A 105 -11.15 15.07 6.28
CA MET A 105 -9.73 15.35 6.05
C MET A 105 -9.44 16.85 5.99
N ASP A 106 -10.26 17.60 5.25
CA ASP A 106 -10.15 19.05 5.14
C ASP A 106 -10.38 19.71 6.52
N GLY A 107 -11.42 19.27 7.26
CA GLY A 107 -11.72 19.81 8.59
C GLY A 107 -10.60 19.58 9.60
N VAL A 108 -10.03 18.37 9.63
CA VAL A 108 -8.89 18.03 10.51
C VAL A 108 -7.63 18.80 10.09
N GLY A 109 -7.32 18.85 8.80
CA GLY A 109 -6.18 19.59 8.27
C GLY A 109 -6.21 21.07 8.64
N HIS A 110 -7.32 21.75 8.34
CA HIS A 110 -7.52 23.16 8.72
C HIS A 110 -7.49 23.37 10.24
N GLY A 111 -7.97 22.39 11.02
CA GLY A 111 -7.91 22.44 12.48
C GLY A 111 -6.48 22.40 13.01
N ILE A 112 -5.63 21.53 12.44
CA ILE A 112 -4.20 21.44 12.74
C ILE A 112 -3.50 22.74 12.36
N ASP A 113 -3.72 23.26 11.15
CA ASP A 113 -3.14 24.52 10.69
C ASP A 113 -3.51 25.69 11.60
N LYS A 114 -4.76 25.75 12.07
CA LYS A 114 -5.24 26.78 13.00
C LYS A 114 -4.66 26.61 14.41
N ALA A 115 -4.29 25.39 14.81
CA ALA A 115 -3.66 25.12 16.09
C ALA A 115 -2.17 25.47 16.05
N THR A 116 -1.48 25.20 14.94
CA THR A 116 -0.05 25.46 14.75
C THR A 116 0.24 26.91 14.38
N ALA A 117 -0.61 27.58 13.58
CA ALA A 117 -0.52 29.01 13.29
C ALA A 117 -0.76 29.90 14.53
N ARG A 118 -1.13 29.29 15.64
CA ARG A 118 -1.33 29.93 16.94
C ARG A 118 -0.01 30.02 17.73
N GLU A 119 1.06 30.46 17.09
CA GLU A 119 2.32 30.77 17.76
C GLU A 119 2.32 32.21 18.31
N SER A 120 2.66 32.35 19.60
CA SER A 120 3.05 33.59 20.30
C SER A 120 1.98 34.59 20.76
N ASP A 121 0.82 34.16 21.26
CA ASP A 121 0.12 34.97 22.28
C ASP A 121 0.07 34.13 23.56
N ASP A 122 0.94 34.46 24.54
CA ASP A 122 1.10 33.83 25.87
C ASP A 122 -0.18 33.88 26.75
N LYS A 123 -1.32 34.18 26.12
CA LYS A 123 -2.64 34.13 26.73
C LYS A 123 -3.12 32.69 26.71
N LYS A 124 -2.83 31.98 27.81
CA LYS A 124 -3.57 30.76 28.19
C LYS A 124 -5.04 30.93 27.84
N THR A 125 -5.59 29.97 27.10
CA THR A 125 -7.02 29.92 26.81
C THR A 125 -7.80 30.00 28.13
N SER A 126 -8.41 31.15 28.41
CA SER A 126 -9.21 31.37 29.61
C SER A 126 -10.58 30.69 29.46
N LEU A 127 -11.18 30.25 30.57
CA LEU A 127 -12.56 29.73 30.58
C LEU A 127 -13.55 30.71 29.94
N TRP A 128 -13.30 32.02 30.07
CA TRP A 128 -14.09 33.05 29.40
C TRP A 128 -13.93 33.04 27.88
N SER A 129 -12.71 32.86 27.37
CA SER A 129 -12.47 32.82 25.93
C SER A 129 -12.99 31.53 25.30
N LEU A 130 -13.02 30.42 26.05
CA LEU A 130 -13.72 29.18 25.67
C LEU A 130 -15.22 29.39 25.56
N GLY A 131 -15.85 30.00 26.58
CA GLY A 131 -17.28 30.33 26.54
C GLY A 131 -17.63 31.25 25.36
N LYS A 132 -16.76 32.20 25.02
CA LYS A 132 -16.92 33.04 23.82
C LYS A 132 -16.70 32.25 22.52
N ALA A 133 -15.77 31.29 22.50
CA ALA A 133 -15.51 30.44 21.33
C ALA A 133 -16.70 29.52 21.01
N MET A 134 -17.39 28.99 22.02
CA MET A 134 -18.61 28.19 21.86
C MET A 134 -19.74 28.92 21.11
N LYS A 135 -19.77 30.26 21.19
CA LYS A 135 -20.75 31.09 20.47
C LYS A 135 -20.37 31.35 19.00
N LYS A 136 -19.16 30.98 18.57
CA LYS A 136 -18.74 31.18 17.18
C LYS A 136 -19.50 30.22 16.26
N PRO A 137 -19.90 30.67 15.05
CA PRO A 137 -20.66 29.84 14.11
C PRO A 137 -19.97 28.49 13.81
N GLU A 138 -18.66 28.51 13.58
CA GLU A 138 -17.91 27.30 13.19
C GLU A 138 -17.84 26.26 14.31
N VAL A 139 -17.74 26.73 15.57
CA VAL A 139 -17.73 25.85 16.76
C VAL A 139 -19.11 25.27 16.99
N LYS A 140 -20.17 26.09 16.83
CA LYS A 140 -21.56 25.62 16.94
C LYS A 140 -21.89 24.54 15.91
N GLU A 141 -21.45 24.73 14.66
CA GLU A 141 -21.65 23.76 13.59
C GLU A 141 -20.99 22.41 13.92
N SER A 142 -19.72 22.45 14.35
CA SER A 142 -18.98 21.25 14.76
C SER A 142 -19.63 20.55 15.96
N LEU A 143 -20.14 21.34 16.93
CA LEU A 143 -20.83 20.81 18.10
C LEU A 143 -22.15 20.14 17.71
N THR A 144 -22.88 20.72 16.75
CA THR A 144 -24.14 20.18 16.22
C THR A 144 -23.88 18.85 15.53
N MET A 145 -22.87 18.79 14.65
CA MET A 145 -22.44 17.54 14.01
C MET A 145 -22.08 16.47 15.05
N MET A 146 -21.32 16.85 16.10
CA MET A 146 -20.95 15.92 17.16
C MET A 146 -22.19 15.39 17.91
N VAL A 147 -23.17 16.23 18.20
CA VAL A 147 -24.43 15.81 18.82
C VAL A 147 -25.18 14.84 17.91
N SER A 148 -25.31 15.12 16.61
CA SER A 148 -25.97 14.21 15.67
C SER A 148 -25.27 12.85 15.54
N ILE A 149 -23.93 12.83 15.60
CA ILE A 149 -23.16 11.57 15.64
C ILE A 149 -23.47 10.80 16.94
N LEU A 150 -23.51 11.48 18.09
CA LEU A 150 -23.86 10.87 19.38
C LEU A 150 -25.29 10.31 19.36
N GLU A 151 -26.25 11.01 18.76
CA GLU A 151 -27.63 10.56 18.59
C GLU A 151 -27.69 9.26 17.77
N GLY A 152 -27.06 9.22 16.60
CA GLY A 152 -27.02 8.02 15.74
C GLY A 152 -26.32 6.81 16.40
N MET A 153 -25.29 7.06 17.22
CA MET A 153 -24.68 6.02 18.04
C MET A 153 -25.66 5.50 19.11
N GLY A 154 -26.39 6.39 19.77
CA GLY A 154 -27.42 6.04 20.75
C GLY A 154 -28.53 5.16 20.16
N GLU A 155 -29.03 5.52 18.98
CA GLU A 155 -30.04 4.73 18.25
C GLU A 155 -29.54 3.33 17.86
N SER A 156 -28.26 3.21 17.50
CA SER A 156 -27.65 1.92 17.16
C SER A 156 -27.52 1.02 18.40
N LEU A 157 -27.11 1.59 19.54
CA LEU A 157 -27.02 0.87 20.82
C LEU A 157 -28.38 0.43 21.36
N GLN A 158 -29.45 1.20 21.11
CA GLN A 158 -30.81 0.81 21.48
C GLN A 158 -31.30 -0.36 20.63
N ARG A 159 -31.12 -0.27 19.30
CA ARG A 159 -31.47 -1.37 18.37
C ARG A 159 -30.76 -2.68 18.72
N GLU A 160 -29.50 -2.62 19.11
CA GLU A 160 -28.74 -3.82 19.52
C GLU A 160 -29.30 -4.45 20.81
N LYS A 161 -29.82 -3.65 21.75
CA LYS A 161 -30.48 -4.16 22.97
C LYS A 161 -31.84 -4.79 22.68
N ASP A 162 -32.60 -4.23 21.73
CA ASP A 162 -33.91 -4.74 21.34
C ASP A 162 -33.83 -6.09 20.59
N HIS A 163 -32.70 -6.41 19.97
CA HIS A 163 -32.44 -7.70 19.33
C HIS A 163 -31.93 -8.80 20.28
N VAL A 164 -31.68 -8.48 21.55
CA VAL A 164 -31.18 -9.43 22.58
C VAL A 164 -32.31 -9.90 23.52
N HIS A 165 -33.54 -9.39 23.33
CA HIS A 165 -34.78 -9.84 23.97
C HIS A 165 -35.70 -10.54 22.97
#